data_AF-A0AAD5X7J6-F1
#
_entry.id   AF-A0AAD5X7J6-F1
#
_cell.length_a   1.000
_cell.length_b   1.000
_cell.length_c   1.000
_cell.angle_alpha   90.00
_cell.angle_beta   90.00
_cell.angle_gamma   90.00
#
_symmetry.space_group_name_H-M   'P 1'
#
loop_
_entity.id
_entity.type
_entity.pdbx_description
1 polymer ?
#
loop_
_entity_poly.entity_id
_entity_poly.type
_entity_poly.pdbx_seq_one_letter_code
_entity_poly.pdbx_strand_id
1 'polypeptide(L)'
;MDKRSLNYNHPIILPGSTTHIGLGTAFHYGLSAGILGVAAMTLGILAAGIRATMAYNGIAGPFASFLFTGVRLLIDQTLENATGVGALPWLWPASEQVLDVLHKMVYAFVTGYFVDKWVVGYTWK
;
A
#
# COMPACT_ATOMS: atom_id res chain seq x y z
N MET A 1 13.43 -35.74 23.11
CA MET A 1 12.12 -35.20 22.69
C MET A 1 11.26 -35.09 23.94
N ASP A 2 11.10 -33.88 24.46
CA ASP A 2 10.34 -33.59 25.68
C ASP A 2 9.16 -32.69 25.31
N LYS A 3 7.94 -33.18 25.53
CA LYS A 3 6.67 -32.53 25.17
C LYS A 3 6.10 -31.72 26.35
N ARG A 4 6.90 -30.84 26.94
CA ARG A 4 6.46 -29.96 28.04
C ARG A 4 6.15 -28.55 27.54
N SER A 5 4.86 -28.36 27.27
CA SER A 5 4.11 -27.11 27.46
C SER A 5 4.73 -25.80 26.92
N LEU A 6 4.58 -25.55 25.61
CA LEU A 6 4.48 -24.18 25.11
C LEU A 6 3.14 -23.61 25.59
N ASN A 7 3.18 -23.00 26.76
CA ASN A 7 2.05 -22.36 27.40
C ASN A 7 1.77 -21.03 26.69
N TYR A 8 0.90 -20.99 25.69
CA TYR A 8 0.56 -19.77 24.93
C TYR A 8 -0.17 -18.67 25.75
N ASN A 9 -0.13 -18.72 27.09
CA ASN A 9 -0.84 -17.79 27.98
C ASN A 9 0.08 -16.81 28.72
N HIS A 10 1.37 -16.68 28.34
CA HIS A 10 2.13 -15.52 28.80
C HIS A 10 1.80 -14.33 27.90
N PRO A 11 1.21 -13.24 28.44
CA PRO A 11 1.05 -12.03 27.66
C PRO A 11 2.45 -11.58 27.21
N ILE A 12 2.64 -11.49 25.90
CA ILE A 12 3.80 -10.81 25.32
C ILE A 12 3.57 -9.33 25.61
N ILE A 13 4.13 -8.86 26.73
CA ILE A 13 4.10 -7.45 27.11
C ILE A 13 5.09 -6.72 26.20
N LEU A 14 4.58 -6.17 25.09
CA LEU A 14 5.30 -5.15 24.33
C LEU A 14 5.29 -3.84 25.15
N PRO A 15 6.42 -3.13 25.29
CA PRO A 15 6.44 -1.83 25.98
C PRO A 15 5.46 -0.87 25.28
N GLY A 16 4.35 -0.55 25.94
CA GLY A 16 3.27 0.29 25.39
C GLY A 16 1.87 -0.36 25.31
N SER A 17 1.68 -1.60 25.78
CA SER A 17 0.36 -2.25 25.74
C SER A 17 -0.64 -1.61 26.72
N THR A 18 -1.42 -0.63 26.26
CA THR A 18 -2.61 -0.13 26.95
C THR A 18 -3.73 -1.16 26.83
N THR A 19 -4.02 -1.86 27.92
CA THR A 19 -4.99 -2.95 28.05
C THR A 19 -6.46 -2.55 27.98
N HIS A 20 -6.81 -1.38 27.42
CA HIS A 20 -8.20 -1.00 27.17
C HIS A 20 -8.31 -0.23 25.85
N ILE A 21 -8.70 -0.92 24.78
CA ILE A 21 -9.17 -0.27 23.54
C ILE A 21 -10.59 0.21 23.81
N GLY A 22 -10.72 1.44 24.29
CA GLY A 22 -12.03 2.08 24.44
C GLY A 22 -12.76 2.11 23.09
N LEU A 23 -14.09 2.03 23.13
CA LEU A 23 -14.92 2.13 21.92
C LEU A 23 -14.57 3.36 21.07
N GLY A 24 -14.14 4.46 21.71
CA GLY A 24 -13.65 5.67 21.05
C GLY A 24 -12.30 5.53 20.33
N THR A 25 -11.34 4.77 20.88
CA THR A 25 -10.08 4.48 20.17
C THR A 25 -10.32 3.52 19.02
N ALA A 26 -11.13 2.47 19.20
CA ALA A 26 -11.52 1.57 18.12
C ALA A 26 -12.28 2.30 16.99
N PHE A 27 -13.17 3.25 17.32
CA PHE A 27 -13.87 4.09 16.36
C PHE A 27 -12.91 5.05 15.63
N HIS A 28 -11.96 5.68 16.32
CA HIS A 28 -10.95 6.53 15.68
C HIS A 28 -10.02 5.72 14.76
N TYR A 29 -9.58 4.53 15.16
CA TYR A 29 -8.77 3.65 14.30
C TYR A 29 -9.58 3.13 13.10
N GLY A 30 -10.86 2.76 13.29
CA GLY A 30 -11.73 2.32 12.20
C GLY A 30 -12.09 3.43 11.21
N LEU A 31 -12.38 4.63 11.70
CA LEU A 31 -12.67 5.81 10.88
C LEU A 31 -11.41 6.29 10.15
N SER A 32 -10.26 6.30 10.81
CA SER A 32 -8.98 6.65 10.17
C SER A 32 -8.57 5.63 9.11
N ALA A 33 -8.71 4.32 9.37
CA ALA A 33 -8.49 3.29 8.36
C ALA A 33 -9.47 3.39 7.18
N GLY A 34 -10.74 3.72 7.42
CA GLY A 34 -11.76 3.94 6.38
C GLY A 34 -11.49 5.18 5.52
N ILE A 35 -11.16 6.30 6.15
CA ILE A 35 -10.80 7.54 5.45
C ILE A 35 -9.47 7.38 4.70
N LEU A 36 -8.48 6.71 5.29
CA LEU A 36 -7.22 6.37 4.64
C LEU A 36 -7.46 5.46 3.43
N GLY A 37 -8.34 4.47 3.55
CA GLY A 37 -8.72 3.61 2.43
C GLY A 37 -9.37 4.40 1.28
N VAL A 38 -10.31 5.30 1.59
CA VAL A 38 -10.93 6.17 0.57
C VAL A 38 -9.91 7.14 -0.03
N ALA A 39 -9.06 7.77 0.78
CA ALA A 39 -8.01 8.69 0.34
C ALA A 39 -6.96 7.98 -0.54
N ALA A 40 -6.57 6.75 -0.19
CA ALA A 40 -5.68 5.92 -0.98
C ALA A 40 -6.32 5.55 -2.34
N MET A 41 -7.64 5.31 -2.39
CA MET A 41 -8.36 5.09 -3.64
C MET A 41 -8.45 6.36 -4.50
N THR A 42 -8.72 7.54 -3.92
CA THR A 42 -8.72 8.81 -4.67
C THR A 42 -7.33 9.21 -5.17
N LEU A 43 -6.29 8.99 -4.37
CA LEU A 43 -4.89 9.17 -4.81
C LEU A 43 -4.49 8.15 -5.89
N GLY A 44 -5.11 6.98 -5.93
CA GLY A 44 -4.99 6.04 -7.05
C GLY A 44 -5.40 6.71 -8.38
N ILE A 45 -6.55 7.39 -8.42
CA ILE A 45 -7.01 8.11 -9.61
C ILE A 45 -6.02 9.20 -10.03
N LEU A 46 -5.51 10.00 -9.08
CA LEU A 46 -4.49 11.01 -9.37
C LEU A 46 -3.17 10.39 -9.87
N ALA A 47 -2.77 9.24 -9.31
CA ALA A 47 -1.60 8.50 -9.75
C ALA A 47 -1.75 8.01 -11.20
N ALA A 48 -2.96 7.61 -11.64
CA ALA A 48 -3.20 7.31 -13.05
C ALA A 48 -2.95 8.52 -13.97
N GLY A 49 -3.26 9.73 -13.50
CA GLY A 49 -2.88 10.98 -14.18
C GLY A 49 -1.37 11.17 -14.28
N ILE A 50 -0.61 10.88 -13.22
CA ILE A 50 0.86 10.87 -13.26
C ILE A 50 1.36 9.88 -14.30
N ARG A 51 0.78 8.67 -14.35
CA ARG A 51 1.14 7.65 -15.34
C ARG A 51 0.84 8.10 -16.79
N ALA A 52 -0.25 8.82 -16.99
CA ALA A 52 -0.60 9.41 -18.28
C ALA A 52 0.41 10.48 -18.70
N THR A 53 0.83 11.34 -17.78
CA THR A 53 1.91 12.32 -18.03
C THR A 53 3.23 11.64 -18.36
N MET A 54 3.60 10.57 -17.64
CA MET A 54 4.79 9.77 -17.96
C MET A 54 4.72 9.22 -19.39
N ALA A 55 3.58 8.63 -19.77
CA ALA A 55 3.36 8.09 -21.11
C ALA A 55 3.50 9.16 -22.20
N TYR A 56 2.84 10.31 -22.00
CA TYR A 56 2.86 11.44 -22.92
C TYR A 56 4.28 11.99 -23.14
N ASN A 57 5.13 11.95 -22.11
CA ASN A 57 6.54 12.36 -22.20
C ASN A 57 7.47 11.23 -22.70
N GLY A 58 6.93 10.13 -23.23
CA GLY A 58 7.70 9.03 -23.83
C GLY A 58 8.16 7.95 -22.85
N ILE A 59 7.82 8.06 -21.56
CA ILE A 59 8.07 7.03 -20.55
C ILE A 59 6.88 6.06 -20.55
N ALA A 60 6.84 5.22 -21.58
CA ALA A 60 5.80 4.22 -21.82
C ALA A 60 6.38 2.80 -21.82
N GLY A 61 5.51 1.81 -21.57
CA GLY A 61 5.85 0.40 -21.61
C GLY A 61 5.83 -0.33 -20.27
N PRO A 62 6.15 -1.63 -20.28
CA PRO A 62 6.13 -2.47 -19.09
C PRO A 62 7.16 -2.01 -18.05
N PHE A 63 8.33 -1.53 -18.48
CA PHE A 63 9.35 -0.99 -17.57
C PHE A 63 8.91 0.35 -16.95
N ALA A 64 8.22 1.21 -17.70
CA ALA A 64 7.63 2.43 -17.15
C ALA A 64 6.59 2.12 -16.07
N SER A 65 5.82 1.04 -16.27
CA SER A 65 4.82 0.58 -15.31
C SER A 65 5.45 0.00 -14.04
N PHE A 66 6.61 -0.66 -14.15
CA PHE A 66 7.42 -1.06 -12.99
C PHE A 66 7.92 0.17 -12.20
N LEU A 67 8.46 1.19 -12.87
CA LEU A 67 8.86 2.44 -12.19
C LEU A 67 7.66 3.12 -11.52
N PHE A 68 6.50 3.08 -12.17
CA PHE A 68 5.26 3.64 -11.63
C PHE A 68 4.75 2.88 -10.38
N THR A 69 5.05 1.59 -10.21
CA THR A 69 4.83 0.89 -8.93
C THR A 69 5.61 1.55 -7.79
N GLY A 70 6.86 1.99 -8.03
CA GLY A 70 7.64 2.74 -7.05
C GLY A 70 6.99 4.06 -6.67
N VAL A 71 6.42 4.78 -7.64
CA VAL A 71 5.63 6.00 -7.38
C VAL A 71 4.41 5.70 -6.51
N ARG A 72 3.73 4.57 -6.73
CA ARG A 72 2.60 4.15 -5.89
C ARG A 72 3.03 3.88 -4.44
N LEU A 73 4.16 3.20 -4.23
CA LEU A 73 4.69 2.96 -2.89
C LEU A 73 5.07 4.26 -2.17
N LEU A 74 5.66 5.22 -2.89
CA LEU A 74 6.00 6.55 -2.36
C LEU A 74 4.77 7.34 -1.93
N ILE A 75 3.71 7.33 -2.76
CA ILE A 75 2.45 8.00 -2.43
C ILE A 75 1.84 7.39 -1.16
N ASP A 76 1.88 6.06 -1.04
CA ASP A 76 1.34 5.35 0.11
C ASP A 76 2.09 5.71 1.40
N GLN A 77 3.42 5.63 1.37
CA GLN A 77 4.24 5.99 2.51
C GLN A 77 4.07 7.46 2.92
N THR A 78 3.89 8.35 1.94
CA THR A 78 3.62 9.77 2.21
C THR A 78 2.27 9.95 2.91
N LEU A 79 1.25 9.20 2.51
CA LEU A 79 -0.09 9.25 3.09
C LEU A 79 -0.11 8.67 4.51
N GLU A 80 0.55 7.55 4.73
CA GLU A 80 0.69 6.93 6.06
C GLU A 80 1.47 7.85 7.01
N ASN A 81 2.57 8.43 6.54
CA ASN A 81 3.36 9.39 7.33
C ASN A 81 2.57 10.67 7.64
N ALA A 82 1.78 11.17 6.69
CA ALA A 82 0.96 12.36 6.89
C ALA A 82 -0.21 12.12 7.85
N THR A 83 -0.76 10.91 7.87
CA THR A 83 -1.88 10.55 8.75
C THR A 83 -1.44 10.04 10.12
N GLY A 84 -0.15 9.71 10.29
CA GLY A 84 0.37 9.07 11.49
C GLY A 84 -0.17 7.64 11.69
N VAL A 85 -0.81 7.08 10.67
CA VAL A 85 -1.40 5.75 10.64
C VAL A 85 -0.51 4.89 9.76
N GLY A 86 0.54 4.32 10.33
CA GLY A 86 1.44 3.43 9.59
C GLY A 86 2.59 2.95 10.45
N ALA A 87 2.73 1.62 10.57
CA ALA A 87 4.00 1.03 11.00
C ALA A 87 4.88 0.92 9.75
N LEU A 88 6.15 1.30 9.85
CA LEU A 88 7.06 1.28 8.71
C LEU A 88 7.08 -0.12 8.05
N PRO A 89 7.22 -0.22 6.71
CA PRO A 89 6.98 -1.48 5.98
C PRO A 89 7.75 -2.68 6.53
N TRP A 90 8.95 -2.46 7.06
CA TRP A 90 9.80 -3.50 7.65
C TRP A 90 9.33 -4.03 9.02
N LEU A 91 8.31 -3.42 9.61
CA LEU A 91 7.68 -3.88 10.86
C LEU A 91 6.57 -4.91 10.60
N TRP A 92 6.11 -5.05 9.36
CA TRP A 92 5.01 -5.95 9.01
C TRP A 92 5.50 -7.38 8.74
N PRO A 93 4.66 -8.41 8.94
CA PRO A 93 4.93 -9.75 8.46
C PRO A 93 5.24 -9.75 6.95
N ALA A 94 6.25 -10.51 6.52
CA ALA A 94 6.72 -10.50 5.12
C ALA A 94 5.61 -10.86 4.10
N SER A 95 4.64 -11.69 4.49
CA SER A 95 3.49 -12.04 3.64
C SER A 95 2.61 -10.84 3.31
N GLU A 96 2.43 -9.91 4.24
CA GLU A 96 1.59 -8.72 4.04
C GLU A 96 2.30 -7.70 3.15
N GLN A 97 3.61 -7.52 3.33
CA GLN A 97 4.43 -6.67 2.46
C GLN A 97 4.40 -7.15 1.00
N VAL A 98 4.50 -8.46 0.79
CA VAL A 98 4.44 -9.05 -0.56
C VAL A 98 3.07 -8.78 -1.20
N LEU A 99 1.98 -8.96 -0.45
CA LEU A 99 0.63 -8.70 -0.97
C LEU A 99 0.44 -7.22 -1.32
N ASP A 100 0.97 -6.32 -0.50
CA ASP A 100 0.88 -4.88 -0.74
C ASP A 100 1.59 -4.46 -2.03
N VAL A 101 2.84 -4.92 -2.20
CA VAL A 101 3.61 -4.67 -3.43
C VAL A 101 2.93 -5.30 -4.63
N LEU A 102 2.44 -6.54 -4.52
CA LEU A 102 1.76 -7.23 -5.61
C LEU A 102 0.49 -6.49 -6.05
N HIS A 103 -0.33 -6.01 -5.11
CA HIS A 103 -1.52 -5.23 -5.42
C HIS A 103 -1.16 -3.94 -6.19
N LYS A 104 -0.15 -3.21 -5.73
CA LYS A 104 0.32 -1.98 -6.39
C LYS A 104 0.95 -2.26 -7.76
N MET A 105 1.62 -3.40 -7.93
CA MET A 105 2.10 -3.85 -9.24
C MET A 105 0.93 -4.11 -10.18
N VAL A 106 -0.06 -4.92 -9.78
CA VAL A 106 -1.23 -5.21 -10.63
C VAL A 106 -1.91 -3.91 -11.07
N TYR A 107 -2.14 -2.99 -10.13
CA TYR A 107 -2.67 -1.67 -10.45
C TYR A 107 -1.80 -0.94 -11.49
N ALA A 108 -0.50 -0.82 -11.25
CA ALA A 108 0.43 -0.10 -12.12
C ALA A 108 0.51 -0.67 -13.53
N PHE A 109 0.51 -2.01 -13.67
CA PHE A 109 0.58 -2.69 -14.96
C PHE A 109 -0.74 -2.57 -15.73
N VAL A 110 -1.89 -2.75 -15.06
CA VAL A 110 -3.20 -2.62 -15.71
C VAL A 110 -3.43 -1.18 -16.17
N THR A 111 -3.22 -0.20 -15.28
CA THR A 111 -3.33 1.23 -15.64
C THR A 111 -2.32 1.60 -16.70
N GLY A 112 -1.06 1.18 -16.58
CA GLY A 112 -0.01 1.46 -17.55
C GLY A 112 -0.34 0.94 -18.94
N TYR A 113 -0.87 -0.28 -19.05
CA TYR A 113 -1.28 -0.85 -20.33
C TYR A 113 -2.39 -0.03 -21.00
N PHE A 114 -3.45 0.32 -20.25
CA PHE A 114 -4.54 1.13 -20.81
C PHE A 114 -4.10 2.55 -21.16
N VAL A 115 -3.29 3.17 -20.30
CA VAL A 115 -2.75 4.51 -20.52
C VAL A 115 -1.86 4.52 -21.77
N ASP A 116 -0.93 3.57 -21.89
CA ASP A 116 -0.03 3.53 -23.05
C ASP A 116 -0.81 3.27 -24.34
N LYS A 117 -1.82 2.39 -24.28
CA LYS A 117 -2.66 2.09 -25.43
C LYS A 117 -3.55 3.26 -25.85
N TRP A 118 -4.17 3.97 -24.90
CA TRP A 118 -5.17 4.99 -25.21
C TRP A 118 -4.61 6.41 -25.33
N VAL A 119 -3.54 6.75 -24.60
CA VAL A 119 -2.95 8.09 -24.59
C VAL A 119 -1.90 8.24 -25.68
N VAL A 120 -1.06 7.24 -25.88
CA VAL A 120 0.08 7.29 -26.83
C VAL A 120 0.04 6.23 -27.93
N GLY A 121 -0.96 5.35 -27.96
CA GLY A 121 -1.10 4.31 -28.98
C GLY A 121 -0.04 3.20 -28.88
N TYR A 122 0.73 3.14 -27.78
CA TYR A 122 1.79 2.18 -27.57
C TYR A 122 1.23 0.86 -27.03
N THR A 123 1.41 -0.23 -27.79
CA THR A 123 1.02 -1.58 -27.36
C THR A 123 2.26 -2.38 -27.00
N TRP A 124 2.25 -2.97 -25.80
CA TRP A 124 3.35 -3.79 -25.32
C TRP A 124 3.46 -5.06 -26.18
N LYS A 125 4.68 -5.51 -26.46
CA LYS A 125 4.97 -6.72 -27.24
C LYS A 125 5.68 -7.75 -26.39
#